data_AF-A0A9K3HZ98-F1
#
_entry.id   AF-A0A9K3HZ98-F1
#
_cell.length_a   1.000
_cell.length_b   1.000
_cell.length_c   1.000
_cell.angle_alpha   90.00
_cell.angle_beta   90.00
_cell.angle_gamma   90.00
#
_symmetry.space_group_name_H-M   'P 1'
#
loop_
_entity.id
_entity.type
_entity.pdbx_description
1 polymer ?
#
loop_
_entity_poly.entity_id
_entity_poly.type
_entity_poly.pdbx_seq_one_letter_code
_entity_poly.pdbx_strand_id
1 'polypeptide(L)'
;MLGQDLESLMQRARDYKKEYGDSFVSVEHLVLGFVQDNRFGKPLFKEFQISLKTLKSAIESIRGRQTIIDQGIYSLFMLRDHVKRKR
;
A
#
# COMPACT_ATOMS: atom_id res chain seq x y z
N MET A 1 -6.98 2.59 -23.00
CA MET A 1 -5.62 2.78 -22.45
C MET A 1 -5.74 3.70 -21.24
N LEU A 2 -4.98 3.46 -20.18
CA LEU A 2 -4.94 4.39 -19.06
C LEU A 2 -4.11 5.62 -19.49
N GLY A 3 -4.39 6.80 -18.95
CA GLY A 3 -3.55 7.98 -19.24
C GLY A 3 -2.13 7.76 -18.71
N GLN A 4 -1.12 8.27 -19.42
CA GLN A 4 0.32 8.10 -19.10
C GLN A 4 0.65 8.38 -17.63
N ASP A 5 0.04 9.42 -17.06
CA ASP A 5 0.29 9.78 -15.68
C ASP A 5 -0.35 8.82 -14.67
N LEU A 6 -1.53 8.29 -15.00
CA LEU A 6 -2.18 7.26 -14.19
C LEU A 6 -1.37 5.97 -14.25
N GLU A 7 -0.82 5.61 -15.42
CA GLU A 7 0.12 4.49 -15.55
C GLU A 7 1.38 4.71 -14.69
N SER A 8 1.93 5.92 -14.69
CA SER A 8 3.08 6.29 -13.86
C SER A 8 2.76 6.25 -12.35
N LEU A 9 1.55 6.66 -11.95
CA LEU A 9 1.07 6.51 -10.57
C LEU A 9 0.95 5.04 -10.18
N MET A 10 0.31 4.23 -11.03
CA MET A 10 0.15 2.80 -10.78
C MET A 10 1.49 2.07 -10.72
N GLN A 11 2.47 2.46 -11.53
CA GLN A 11 3.81 1.89 -11.48
C GLN A 11 4.49 2.17 -10.14
N ARG A 12 4.53 3.43 -9.70
CA ARG A 12 5.11 3.80 -8.40
C ARG A 12 4.41 3.10 -7.24
N ALA A 13 3.08 2.97 -7.29
CA ALA A 13 2.33 2.24 -6.27
C ALA A 13 2.73 0.76 -6.22
N ARG A 14 2.95 0.10 -7.37
CA ARG A 14 3.47 -1.27 -7.41
C ARG A 14 4.90 -1.38 -6.88
N ASP A 15 5.72 -0.36 -7.12
CA ASP A 15 7.09 -0.32 -6.59
C ASP A 15 7.08 -0.23 -5.05
N TYR A 16 6.22 0.62 -4.47
CA TYR A 16 6.04 0.68 -3.01
C TYR A 16 5.42 -0.58 -2.42
N LYS A 17 4.47 -1.20 -3.14
CA LYS A 17 3.93 -2.52 -2.75
C LYS A 17 5.04 -3.55 -2.59
N LYS A 18 5.99 -3.56 -3.54
CA LYS A 18 7.16 -4.44 -3.50
C LYS A 18 8.10 -4.06 -2.35
N GLU A 19 8.33 -2.77 -2.13
CA GLU A 19 9.15 -2.25 -1.03
C GLU A 19 8.61 -2.69 0.34
N TYR A 20 7.29 -2.64 0.54
CA TYR A 20 6.62 -3.07 1.77
C TYR A 20 6.33 -4.57 1.87
N GLY A 21 6.65 -5.35 0.83
CA GLY A 21 6.41 -6.80 0.82
C GLY A 21 4.93 -7.20 0.82
N ASP A 22 4.04 -6.30 0.38
CA ASP A 22 2.62 -6.55 0.37
C ASP A 22 2.18 -7.35 -0.86
N SER A 23 1.14 -8.17 -0.66
CA SER A 23 0.59 -8.98 -1.76
C SER A 23 -0.16 -8.11 -2.78
N PHE A 24 -0.83 -7.05 -2.31
CA PHE A 24 -1.72 -6.20 -3.11
C PHE A 24 -1.40 -4.72 -2.97
N VAL A 25 -1.73 -3.95 -4.01
CA VAL A 25 -1.68 -2.49 -3.95
C VAL A 25 -2.82 -2.01 -3.03
N SER A 26 -2.47 -1.33 -1.94
CA SER A 26 -3.38 -0.70 -0.98
C SER A 26 -3.42 0.82 -1.21
N VAL A 27 -4.27 1.51 -0.44
CA VAL A 27 -4.39 2.97 -0.49
C VAL A 27 -3.07 3.66 -0.16
N GLU A 28 -2.28 3.17 0.79
CA GLU A 28 -1.03 3.83 1.17
C GLU A 28 0.03 3.79 0.07
N HIS A 29 0.08 2.72 -0.74
CA HIS A 29 0.94 2.64 -1.92
C HIS A 29 0.55 3.67 -2.98
N LEU A 30 -0.76 3.91 -3.15
CA LEU A 30 -1.28 4.93 -4.06
C LEU A 30 -0.90 6.33 -3.56
N VAL A 31 -1.06 6.60 -2.27
CA VAL A 31 -0.70 7.89 -1.66
C VAL A 31 0.81 8.15 -1.73
N LEU A 32 1.64 7.13 -1.48
CA LEU A 32 3.09 7.20 -1.68
C LEU A 32 3.49 7.41 -3.14
N GLY A 33 2.81 6.75 -4.07
CA GLY A 33 2.98 7.02 -5.50
C GLY A 33 2.62 8.47 -5.82
N PHE A 34 1.52 8.96 -5.25
CA PHE A 34 1.00 10.29 -5.54
C PHE A 34 1.88 11.43 -5.04
N VAL A 35 2.60 11.26 -3.92
CA VAL A 35 3.53 12.28 -3.41
C VAL A 35 4.62 12.68 -4.41
N GLN A 36 4.90 11.81 -5.38
CA GLN A 36 5.89 12.06 -6.42
C GLN A 36 5.27 12.58 -7.73
N ASP A 37 3.94 12.75 -7.83
CA ASP A 37 3.26 13.18 -9.06
C ASP A 37 3.60 14.64 -9.37
N ASN A 38 4.14 14.92 -10.56
CA ASN A 38 4.62 16.25 -10.92
C ASN A 38 3.50 17.25 -11.25
N ARG A 39 2.28 16.78 -11.52
CA ARG A 39 1.18 17.62 -12.02
C ARG A 39 0.42 18.26 -10.87
N PHE A 40 0.11 17.47 -9.84
CA PHE A 40 -0.72 17.89 -8.72
C PHE A 40 -0.20 17.39 -7.37
N GLY A 41 0.30 16.16 -7.31
CA GLY A 41 0.69 15.56 -6.03
C GLY A 41 1.81 16.34 -5.34
N LYS A 42 2.97 16.48 -5.97
CA LYS A 42 4.13 17.20 -5.40
C LYS A 42 3.77 18.62 -4.94
N PRO A 43 3.11 19.47 -5.77
CA PRO A 43 2.64 20.78 -5.32
C PRO A 43 1.73 20.70 -4.07
N LEU A 44 0.70 19.85 -4.10
CA LEU A 44 -0.26 19.70 -3.01
C LEU A 44 0.44 19.30 -1.70
N PHE A 45 1.26 18.25 -1.71
CA PHE A 45 1.93 17.80 -0.50
C PHE A 45 2.93 18.84 0.04
N LYS A 46 3.56 19.63 -0.84
CA LYS A 46 4.43 20.73 -0.45
C LYS A 46 3.68 21.83 0.28
N GLU A 47 2.44 22.16 -0.12
CA GLU A 47 1.58 23.14 0.58
C GLU A 47 1.30 22.72 2.03
N PHE A 48 1.13 21.41 2.27
CA PHE A 48 0.96 20.85 3.62
C PHE A 48 2.27 20.51 4.34
N GLN A 49 3.43 20.87 3.77
CA GLN A 49 4.75 20.55 4.30
C GLN A 49 5.00 19.04 4.49
N ILE A 50 4.34 18.21 3.68
CA ILE A 50 4.49 16.75 3.70
C ILE A 50 5.60 16.37 2.72
N SER A 51 6.67 15.80 3.25
CA SER A 51 7.72 15.15 2.48
C SER A 51 7.45 13.65 2.31
N LEU A 52 8.11 13.01 1.34
CA LEU A 52 8.10 11.55 1.21
C LEU A 52 8.55 10.87 2.52
N LYS A 53 9.57 11.45 3.20
CA LYS A 53 10.09 10.92 4.46
C LYS A 53 9.05 10.95 5.57
N THR A 54 8.39 12.10 5.76
CA THR A 54 7.35 12.26 6.81
C THR A 54 6.13 11.38 6.51
N LEU A 55 5.75 11.25 5.23
CA LEU A 55 4.67 10.37 4.81
C LEU A 55 4.99 8.90 5.07
N LYS A 56 6.20 8.42 4.70
CA LYS A 56 6.65 7.06 5.00
C LYS A 56 6.62 6.78 6.50
N SER A 57 7.16 7.69 7.31
CA SER A 57 7.17 7.55 8.77
C SER A 57 5.75 7.47 9.36
N ALA A 58 4.81 8.27 8.86
CA ALA A 58 3.41 8.21 9.28
C ALA A 58 2.71 6.90 8.85
N ILE A 59 3.01 6.40 7.65
CA ILE A 59 2.48 5.11 7.18
C ILE A 59 3.05 3.96 8.04
N GLU A 60 4.35 3.96 8.31
CA GLU A 60 5.01 2.95 9.16
C GLU A 60 4.43 2.92 10.57
N SER A 61 4.11 4.07 11.17
CA SER A 61 3.51 4.14 12.50
C SER A 61 2.10 3.55 12.56
N ILE A 62 1.32 3.66 11.47
CA ILE A 62 -0.01 3.07 11.36
C ILE A 62 0.05 1.58 11.04
N ARG A 63 0.96 1.17 10.14
CA ARG A 63 1.12 -0.23 9.70
C ARG A 63 1.65 -1.15 10.80
N GLY A 64 2.53 -0.65 11.67
CA GLY A 64 3.17 -1.46 12.71
C GLY A 64 3.91 -2.68 12.11
N ARG A 65 3.61 -3.90 12.61
CA ARG A 65 4.14 -5.18 12.08
C ARG A 65 3.18 -5.91 11.13
N GLN A 66 2.11 -5.25 10.67
CA GLN A 66 1.12 -5.90 9.80
C GLN A 66 1.60 -5.83 8.35
N THR A 67 1.92 -6.98 7.77
CA THR A 67 2.00 -7.15 6.32
C THR A 67 0.57 -7.39 5.80
N ILE A 68 0.19 -6.78 4.68
CA ILE A 68 -1.09 -7.08 4.03
C ILE A 68 -0.95 -8.42 3.31
N ILE A 69 -1.13 -9.49 4.08
CA ILE A 69 -1.27 -10.87 3.62
C ILE A 69 -2.77 -11.15 3.58
N ASP A 70 -3.23 -11.52 2.39
CA ASP A 70 -4.63 -11.80 2.04
C ASP A 70 -5.53 -12.26 3.21
N GLN A 71 -6.67 -11.58 3.39
CA GLN A 71 -7.72 -12.03 4.31
C GLN A 71 -8.27 -13.43 3.93
N GLY A 72 -8.13 -13.83 2.65
CA GLY A 72 -8.48 -15.17 2.17
C GLY A 72 -7.59 -16.30 2.71
N ILE A 73 -6.27 -16.08 2.84
CA ILE A 73 -5.32 -17.12 3.28
C ILE A 73 -5.54 -17.46 4.78
N TYR A 74 -5.76 -16.46 5.62
CA TYR A 74 -6.07 -16.68 7.04
C TYR A 74 -7.43 -17.36 7.24
N SER A 75 -8.45 -16.96 6.47
CA SER A 75 -9.77 -17.59 6.50
C SER A 75 -9.69 -19.10 6.19
N LEU A 76 -8.96 -19.48 5.14
CA LEU A 76 -8.82 -20.87 4.72
C LEU A 76 -8.01 -21.70 5.73
N PHE A 77 -6.97 -21.13 6.33
CA PHE A 77 -6.18 -21.78 7.38
C PHE A 77 -7.02 -22.02 8.64
N MET A 78 -7.75 -21.00 9.10
CA MET A 78 -8.63 -21.08 10.26
C MET A 78 -9.79 -22.08 10.07
N LEU A 79 -10.35 -22.15 8.86
CA LEU A 79 -11.36 -23.14 8.49
C LEU A 79 -10.79 -24.57 8.53
N ARG A 80 -9.58 -24.77 8.02
CA ARG A 80 -8.95 -26.10 7.99
C ARG A 80 -8.64 -26.64 9.39
N ASP A 81 -8.22 -25.76 10.29
CA ASP A 81 -7.96 -26.11 11.70
C ASP A 81 -9.25 -26.36 12.49
N HIS A 82 -10.35 -25.71 12.12
CA HIS A 82 -11.68 -26.00 12.69
C HIS A 82 -12.21 -27.37 12.24
N VAL A 83 -12.01 -27.75 10.97
CA VAL A 83 -12.44 -29.05 10.44
C VAL A 83 -11.63 -30.20 11.04
N LYS A 84 -10.34 -30.02 11.30
CA LYS A 84 -9.50 -31.05 11.94
C LYS A 84 -9.81 -31.27 13.42
N ARG A 85 -10.30 -30.26 14.15
CA ARG A 85 -10.68 -30.37 15.58
C ARG A 85 -12.05 -30.98 15.82
N LYS A 86 -12.87 -31.15 14.77
CA LYS A 86 -14.21 -31.77 14.83
C LYS A 86 -14.24 -33.23 14.35
N ARG A 87 -13.08 -33.84 14.11
CA ARG A 87 -12.94 -35.28 13.84
C ARG A 87 -12.23 -35.96 15.00
#